data_AF-A0A7R9ZR76-F1
#
_entry.id   AF-A0A7R9ZR76-F1
#
_cell.length_a   1.000
_cell.length_b   1.000
_cell.length_c   1.000
_cell.angle_alpha   90.00
_cell.angle_beta   90.00
_cell.angle_gamma   90.00
#
_symmetry.space_group_name_H-M   'P 1'
#
loop_
_entity.id
_entity.type
_entity.pdbx_description
1 polymer ?
#
loop_
_entity_poly.entity_id
_entity_poly.type
_entity_poly.pdbx_seq_one_letter_code
_entity_poly.pdbx_strand_id
1 'polypeptide(L)'
;AAGNQQQKGKNKQQQQQANQNNQKGGKKDKGKKNKQPQQKQAPATFTVSALDIRVGKIVKAWEHPESDKLFCEEVDLGEDAPRQIASGLRAFYKKEDLENRRVVVLCNLKKRNLVGFPSHGMVLCASNADHTAVQFMEPPADAKVGERVTFAGFDGNPEPENKVAKKKIFEGLAPFLKTNDEGICVWKEAVSQTSGGPIKAAKGMPGAQVS
;
A
#
# COMPACT_ATOMS: atom_id res chain seq x y z
N ALA A 1 1.37 -51.12 27.16
CA ALA A 1 0.12 -51.89 27.37
C ALA A 1 -0.73 -51.07 28.32
N ALA A 2 -1.80 -50.42 27.83
CA ALA A 2 -3.16 -50.99 27.80
C ALA A 2 -3.59 -51.38 29.23
N GLY A 3 -4.65 -50.86 29.82
CA GLY A 3 -5.73 -49.97 29.44
C GLY A 3 -6.63 -49.91 30.68
N ASN A 4 -7.56 -48.96 30.75
CA ASN A 4 -8.64 -49.08 31.73
C ASN A 4 -9.95 -48.63 31.08
N GLN A 5 -10.82 -49.61 30.86
CA GLN A 5 -12.16 -49.47 30.31
C GLN A 5 -13.17 -49.23 31.45
N GLN A 6 -14.17 -48.39 31.14
CA GLN A 6 -15.60 -48.56 31.46
C GLN A 6 -16.04 -48.55 32.95
N GLN A 7 -17.17 -47.96 33.36
CA GLN A 7 -18.51 -48.01 32.77
C GLN A 7 -19.52 -47.18 33.60
N LYS A 8 -20.69 -46.86 32.99
CA LYS A 8 -22.04 -46.61 33.58
C LYS A 8 -22.27 -45.27 34.31
N GLY A 9 -23.41 -44.56 34.17
CA GLY A 9 -24.63 -44.78 33.41
C GLY A 9 -25.74 -43.75 33.74
N LYS A 10 -26.63 -43.51 32.76
CA LYS A 10 -28.10 -43.25 32.80
C LYS A 10 -28.73 -42.11 33.63
N ASN A 11 -29.45 -41.26 32.89
CA ASN A 11 -30.84 -40.74 33.04
C ASN A 11 -31.35 -40.08 34.34
N LYS A 12 -31.90 -38.86 34.17
CA LYS A 12 -33.28 -38.38 34.49
C LYS A 12 -33.27 -36.84 34.51
N GLN A 13 -33.89 -36.13 33.57
CA GLN A 13 -35.32 -35.78 33.43
C GLN A 13 -35.90 -34.94 34.59
N GLN A 14 -36.46 -33.78 34.20
CA GLN A 14 -37.56 -33.01 34.82
C GLN A 14 -37.26 -32.00 35.95
N GLN A 15 -37.48 -30.70 35.69
CA GLN A 15 -38.61 -29.88 36.18
C GLN A 15 -38.35 -28.39 35.84
N GLN A 16 -39.28 -27.75 35.09
CA GLN A 16 -40.25 -26.73 35.56
C GLN A 16 -39.60 -25.36 35.87
N GLN A 17 -40.17 -24.19 35.62
CA GLN A 17 -41.44 -23.74 35.06
C GLN A 17 -41.31 -22.22 34.85
N ALA A 18 -42.12 -21.70 33.92
CA ALA A 18 -42.83 -20.42 33.97
C ALA A 18 -42.07 -19.11 34.25
N ASN A 19 -42.15 -18.17 33.31
CA ASN A 19 -43.07 -17.05 33.57
C ASN A 19 -43.65 -16.44 32.29
N GLN A 20 -44.94 -16.11 32.40
CA GLN A 20 -45.85 -15.68 31.35
C GLN A 20 -45.96 -14.15 31.23
N ASN A 21 -46.60 -13.75 30.12
CA ASN A 21 -47.37 -12.50 29.91
C ASN A 21 -46.53 -11.22 29.66
N ASN A 22 -46.88 -10.33 28.73
CA ASN A 22 -48.20 -10.02 28.19
C ASN A 22 -48.14 -9.23 26.87
N GLN A 23 -49.21 -9.40 26.08
CA GLN A 23 -49.83 -8.58 25.02
C GLN A 23 -49.59 -7.05 25.10
N LYS A 24 -49.73 -6.18 24.08
CA LYS A 24 -50.38 -6.18 22.76
C LYS A 24 -50.03 -4.85 22.07
N GLY A 25 -50.01 -4.83 20.73
CA GLY A 25 -50.66 -3.77 19.94
C GLY A 25 -49.78 -2.71 19.25
N GLY A 26 -50.12 -2.42 17.98
CA GLY A 26 -50.08 -1.04 17.47
C GLY A 26 -49.04 -0.69 16.39
N LYS A 27 -49.35 -1.08 15.15
CA LYS A 27 -48.79 -0.66 13.85
C LYS A 27 -48.44 0.85 13.75
N LYS A 28 -47.25 1.20 13.24
CA LYS A 28 -47.04 2.38 12.37
C LYS A 28 -45.73 2.30 11.58
N ASP A 29 -45.93 2.19 10.28
CA ASP A 29 -44.97 2.34 9.19
C ASP A 29 -44.43 3.78 9.14
N LYS A 30 -43.11 3.93 9.02
CA LYS A 30 -42.42 5.11 8.46
C LYS A 30 -40.90 4.93 8.42
N GLY A 31 -40.37 4.83 7.21
CA GLY A 31 -39.06 5.41 6.85
C GLY A 31 -37.84 4.53 7.10
N LYS A 32 -37.57 3.62 6.16
CA LYS A 32 -36.30 2.90 6.01
C LYS A 32 -35.20 3.90 5.61
N LYS A 33 -34.63 4.61 6.59
CA LYS A 33 -33.42 5.42 6.40
C LYS A 33 -32.23 4.46 6.34
N ASN A 34 -31.72 4.27 5.13
CA ASN A 34 -30.53 3.49 4.83
C ASN A 34 -29.31 4.11 5.54
N LYS A 35 -29.06 3.72 6.79
CA LYS A 35 -27.77 3.98 7.45
C LYS A 35 -26.79 2.98 6.86
N GLN A 36 -26.07 3.42 5.82
CA GLN A 36 -24.78 2.82 5.49
C GLN A 36 -23.99 2.66 6.80
N PRO A 37 -23.30 1.53 7.02
CA PRO A 37 -22.34 1.43 8.10
C PRO A 37 -21.30 2.52 7.89
N GLN A 38 -21.46 3.62 8.62
CA GLN A 38 -20.45 4.64 8.75
C GLN A 38 -19.32 3.92 9.49
N GLN A 39 -18.37 3.39 8.73
CA GLN A 39 -17.10 2.90 9.28
C GLN A 39 -16.58 4.02 10.15
N LYS A 40 -16.68 3.85 11.47
CA LYS A 40 -15.85 4.57 12.41
C LYS A 40 -14.42 4.23 12.02
N GLN A 41 -13.84 5.06 11.16
CA GLN A 41 -12.40 5.06 10.97
C GLN A 41 -11.84 5.41 12.34
N ALA A 42 -11.27 4.40 13.01
CA ALA A 42 -10.30 4.68 14.06
C ALA A 42 -9.29 5.68 13.46
N PRO A 43 -8.85 6.71 14.20
CA PRO A 43 -7.85 7.63 13.68
C PRO A 43 -6.69 6.79 13.17
N ALA A 44 -6.36 6.95 11.89
CA ALA A 44 -5.18 6.31 11.33
C ALA A 44 -4.01 6.82 12.18
N THR A 45 -3.35 5.92 12.91
CA THR A 45 -2.26 6.24 13.83
C THR A 45 -1.05 6.83 13.10
N PHE A 46 -1.02 6.70 11.77
CA PHE A 46 -0.01 7.22 10.87
C PHE A 46 -0.67 7.94 9.70
N THR A 47 0.04 8.91 9.15
CA THR A 47 -0.31 9.61 7.91
C THR A 47 0.78 9.34 6.87
N VAL A 48 0.59 9.82 5.64
CA VAL A 48 1.56 9.65 4.54
C VAL A 48 2.96 10.19 4.86
N SER A 49 3.09 11.17 5.77
CA SER A 49 4.41 11.69 6.17
C SER A 49 5.28 10.66 6.89
N ALA A 50 4.71 9.56 7.38
CA ALA A 50 5.45 8.42 7.91
C ALA A 50 6.23 7.63 6.85
N LEU A 51 5.91 7.81 5.56
CA LEU A 51 6.62 7.17 4.45
C LEU A 51 7.81 8.03 4.01
N ASP A 52 8.92 7.38 3.66
CA ASP A 52 10.07 8.03 3.04
C ASP A 52 9.99 7.81 1.54
N ILE A 53 9.30 8.70 0.83
CA ILE A 53 9.20 8.66 -0.64
C ILE A 53 10.18 9.68 -1.19
N ARG A 54 11.07 9.26 -2.08
CA ARG A 54 12.10 10.13 -2.66
C ARG A 54 12.15 10.04 -4.17
N VAL A 55 12.60 11.11 -4.80
CA VAL A 55 12.95 11.15 -6.21
C VAL A 55 14.22 10.33 -6.43
N GLY A 56 14.19 9.44 -7.41
CA GLY A 56 15.33 8.63 -7.81
C GLY A 56 15.57 8.65 -9.32
N LYS A 57 16.75 8.18 -9.73
CA LYS A 57 17.09 7.92 -11.12
C LYS A 57 17.61 6.50 -11.25
N ILE A 58 17.00 5.72 -12.13
CA ILE A 58 17.51 4.39 -12.46
C ILE A 58 18.79 4.58 -13.28
N VAL A 59 19.95 4.28 -12.69
CA VAL A 59 21.25 4.42 -13.36
C VAL A 59 21.62 3.17 -14.15
N LYS A 60 21.03 2.02 -13.80
CA LYS A 60 21.24 0.74 -14.47
C LYS A 60 20.05 -0.17 -14.25
N ALA A 61 19.65 -0.91 -15.27
CA ALA A 61 18.62 -1.94 -15.18
C ALA A 61 19.04 -3.18 -15.96
N TRP A 62 18.67 -4.37 -15.48
CA TRP A 62 18.88 -5.63 -16.17
C TRP A 62 17.79 -6.63 -15.78
N GLU A 63 17.62 -7.67 -16.60
CA GLU A 63 16.66 -8.73 -16.32
C GLU A 63 17.16 -9.60 -15.16
N HIS A 64 16.26 -9.97 -14.25
CA HIS A 64 16.60 -10.88 -13.17
C HIS A 64 16.94 -12.27 -13.76
N PRO A 65 18.10 -12.87 -13.43
CA PRO A 65 18.56 -14.11 -14.05
C PRO A 65 17.65 -15.31 -13.76
N GLU A 66 17.03 -15.31 -12.58
CA GLU A 66 16.15 -16.41 -12.12
C GLU A 66 14.65 -16.05 -12.14
N SER A 67 14.26 -14.89 -12.70
CA SER A 67 12.84 -14.48 -12.73
C SER A 67 12.46 -13.78 -14.04
N ASP A 68 11.42 -14.30 -14.66
CA ASP A 68 10.76 -13.75 -15.86
C ASP A 68 9.90 -12.51 -15.56
N LYS A 69 9.66 -12.21 -14.28
CA LYS A 69 8.79 -11.09 -13.83
C LYS A 69 9.57 -9.87 -13.35
N LEU A 70 10.81 -10.06 -12.89
CA LEU A 70 11.56 -9.03 -12.18
C LEU A 70 12.65 -8.41 -13.05
N PHE A 71 12.74 -7.08 -13.01
CA PHE A 71 13.98 -6.39 -13.31
C PHE A 71 14.78 -6.21 -12.02
N CYS A 72 16.09 -6.09 -12.18
CA CYS A 72 17.03 -5.62 -11.16
C CYS A 72 17.51 -4.22 -11.57
N GLU A 73 17.48 -3.29 -10.62
CA GLU A 73 17.85 -1.90 -10.83
C GLU A 73 18.92 -1.45 -9.82
N GLU A 74 19.80 -0.58 -10.27
CA GLU A 74 20.55 0.34 -9.40
C GLU A 74 19.89 1.72 -9.52
N VAL A 75 19.38 2.23 -8.40
CA VAL A 75 18.64 3.51 -8.36
C VAL A 75 19.40 4.51 -7.51
N ASP A 76 19.84 5.59 -8.14
CA ASP A 76 20.44 6.74 -7.47
C ASP A 76 19.35 7.53 -6.74
N LEU A 77 19.55 7.73 -5.44
CA LEU A 77 18.68 8.46 -4.53
C LEU A 77 19.42 9.62 -3.84
N GLY A 78 20.56 10.06 -4.40
CA GLY A 78 21.39 11.11 -3.82
C GLY A 78 22.09 10.68 -2.51
N GLU A 79 22.23 9.36 -2.32
CA GLU A 79 22.97 8.73 -1.23
C GLU A 79 24.40 8.42 -1.68
N ASP A 80 25.25 7.92 -0.76
CA ASP A 80 26.65 7.60 -1.07
C ASP A 80 26.81 6.55 -2.20
N ALA A 81 25.82 5.67 -2.35
CA ALA A 81 25.76 4.67 -3.41
C ALA A 81 24.32 4.43 -3.88
N PRO A 82 24.10 4.07 -5.16
CA PRO A 82 22.80 3.64 -5.65
C PRO A 82 22.27 2.42 -4.87
N ARG A 83 20.96 2.40 -4.63
CA ARG A 83 20.31 1.25 -4.01
C ARG A 83 20.00 0.17 -5.03
N GLN A 84 20.13 -1.08 -4.61
CA GLN A 84 19.63 -2.24 -5.36
C GLN A 84 18.13 -2.38 -5.11
N ILE A 85 17.34 -2.35 -6.18
CA ILE A 85 15.89 -2.51 -6.14
C ILE A 85 15.52 -3.54 -7.21
N ALA A 86 14.51 -4.37 -6.93
CA ALA A 86 13.93 -5.23 -7.95
C ALA A 86 12.45 -4.90 -8.11
N SER A 87 12.01 -4.72 -9.36
CA SER A 87 10.65 -4.34 -9.72
C SER A 87 9.97 -5.39 -10.60
N GLY A 88 8.69 -5.63 -10.36
CA GLY A 88 7.85 -6.59 -11.10
C GLY A 88 7.35 -6.06 -12.44
N LEU A 89 8.20 -5.41 -13.22
CA LEU A 89 7.80 -4.61 -14.39
C LEU A 89 8.05 -5.28 -15.75
N ARG A 90 8.60 -6.50 -15.80
CA ARG A 90 8.95 -7.20 -17.07
C ARG A 90 7.76 -7.44 -18.00
N ALA A 91 6.54 -7.54 -17.45
CA ALA A 91 5.33 -7.71 -18.27
C ALA A 91 4.88 -6.41 -18.96
N PHE A 92 5.37 -5.24 -18.51
CA PHE A 92 4.88 -3.93 -18.94
C PHE A 92 5.93 -3.11 -19.69
N TYR A 93 7.22 -3.37 -19.42
CA TYR A 93 8.33 -2.57 -19.90
C TYR A 93 9.48 -3.43 -20.38
N LYS A 94 10.30 -2.88 -21.26
CA LYS A 94 11.60 -3.42 -21.61
C LYS A 94 12.69 -2.77 -20.78
N LYS A 95 13.85 -3.42 -20.68
CA LYS A 95 15.02 -2.89 -19.94
C LYS A 95 15.38 -1.47 -20.38
N GLU A 96 15.30 -1.19 -21.67
CA GLU A 96 15.64 0.10 -22.26
C GLU A 96 14.68 1.22 -21.85
N ASP A 97 13.46 0.88 -21.41
CA ASP A 97 12.49 1.86 -20.91
C ASP A 97 12.81 2.31 -19.47
N LEU A 98 13.61 1.53 -18.73
CA LEU A 98 13.95 1.77 -17.33
C LEU A 98 15.24 2.60 -17.20
N GLU A 99 16.25 2.35 -18.03
CA GLU A 99 17.54 3.02 -17.90
C GLU A 99 17.41 4.55 -18.04
N ASN A 100 18.09 5.28 -17.15
CA ASN A 100 18.06 6.74 -17.03
C ASN A 100 16.69 7.34 -16.68
N ARG A 101 15.67 6.53 -16.44
CA ARG A 101 14.34 7.00 -16.06
C ARG A 101 14.36 7.61 -14.66
N ARG A 102 13.68 8.75 -14.52
CA ARG A 102 13.40 9.39 -13.23
C ARG A 102 12.14 8.78 -12.64
N VAL A 103 12.22 8.38 -11.38
CA VAL A 103 11.16 7.64 -10.68
C VAL A 103 10.97 8.19 -9.27
N VAL A 104 9.95 7.73 -8.58
CA VAL A 104 9.82 7.89 -7.12
C VAL A 104 9.92 6.55 -6.42
N VAL A 105 10.62 6.52 -5.30
CA VAL A 105 10.97 5.30 -4.57
C VAL A 105 10.53 5.41 -3.13
N LEU A 106 9.86 4.37 -2.62
CA LEU A 106 9.62 4.21 -1.20
C LEU A 106 10.87 3.59 -0.54
N CYS A 107 11.53 4.38 0.30
CA CYS A 107 12.89 4.15 0.78
C CYS A 107 12.96 3.57 2.20
N ASN A 108 11.90 3.68 3.01
CA ASN A 108 11.88 3.20 4.40
C ASN A 108 11.15 1.85 4.59
N LEU A 109 11.14 1.01 3.55
CA LEU A 109 10.82 -0.40 3.69
C LEU A 109 12.04 -1.17 4.18
N LYS A 110 11.80 -2.19 5.01
CA LYS A 110 12.87 -3.16 5.33
C LYS A 110 13.37 -3.81 4.04
N LYS A 111 14.69 -3.91 3.91
CA LYS A 111 15.36 -4.70 2.87
C LYS A 111 14.79 -6.13 2.83
N ARG A 112 14.53 -6.64 1.62
CA ARG A 112 14.04 -8.00 1.37
C ARG A 112 14.75 -8.58 0.17
N ASN A 113 14.93 -9.89 0.14
CA ASN A 113 15.41 -10.57 -1.06
C ASN A 113 14.21 -11.00 -1.91
N LEU A 114 14.23 -10.67 -3.19
CA LEU A 114 13.25 -11.09 -4.19
C LEU A 114 13.94 -12.07 -5.13
N VAL A 115 13.58 -13.35 -5.03
CA VAL A 115 14.21 -14.45 -5.80
C VAL A 115 15.75 -14.41 -5.70
N GLY A 116 16.27 -14.22 -4.47
CA GLY A 116 17.71 -14.16 -4.21
C GLY A 116 18.34 -12.77 -4.41
N PHE A 117 17.72 -11.87 -5.16
CA PHE A 117 18.25 -10.52 -5.35
C PHE A 117 17.86 -9.56 -4.21
N PRO A 118 18.82 -8.83 -3.61
CA PRO A 118 18.51 -7.86 -2.56
C PRO A 118 17.77 -6.64 -3.11
N SER A 119 16.61 -6.32 -2.53
CA SER A 119 15.82 -5.13 -2.83
C SER A 119 15.68 -4.25 -1.58
N HIS A 120 16.17 -3.02 -1.66
CA HIS A 120 16.12 -2.02 -0.58
C HIS A 120 15.38 -0.77 -1.02
N GLY A 121 14.12 -0.97 -1.36
CA GLY A 121 13.19 0.08 -1.74
C GLY A 121 12.11 -0.50 -2.63
N MET A 122 11.24 0.37 -3.12
CA MET A 122 10.21 0.00 -4.08
C MET A 122 9.96 1.18 -5.01
N VAL A 123 10.17 1.00 -6.31
CA VAL A 123 9.80 1.98 -7.33
C VAL A 123 8.27 2.04 -7.40
N LEU A 124 7.69 3.22 -7.17
CA LEU A 124 6.24 3.39 -7.16
C LEU A 124 5.72 3.58 -8.58
N CYS A 125 4.67 2.83 -8.91
CA CYS A 125 3.94 2.92 -10.17
C CYS A 125 2.44 3.11 -9.91
N ALA A 126 1.74 3.76 -10.83
CA ALA A 126 0.29 3.68 -10.92
C ALA A 126 -0.11 2.42 -11.67
N SER A 127 -1.02 1.63 -11.11
CA SER A 127 -1.64 0.47 -11.74
C SER A 127 -3.15 0.65 -11.81
N ASN A 128 -3.73 0.29 -12.95
CA ASN A 128 -5.17 0.18 -13.06
C ASN A 128 -5.72 -1.01 -12.24
N ALA A 129 -7.04 -1.05 -12.07
CA ALA A 129 -7.71 -1.97 -11.14
C ALA A 129 -7.54 -3.47 -11.49
N ASP A 130 -7.43 -3.79 -12.78
CA ASP A 130 -7.21 -5.16 -13.26
C ASP A 130 -5.73 -5.49 -13.51
N HIS A 131 -4.82 -4.55 -13.22
CA HIS A 131 -3.38 -4.70 -13.38
C HIS A 131 -2.93 -5.00 -14.82
N THR A 132 -3.74 -4.63 -15.83
CA THR A 132 -3.37 -4.76 -17.24
C THR A 132 -2.50 -3.63 -17.75
N ALA A 133 -2.45 -2.50 -17.02
CA ALA A 133 -1.62 -1.35 -17.35
C ALA A 133 -0.96 -0.77 -16.11
N VAL A 134 0.35 -0.53 -16.22
CA VAL A 134 1.19 0.06 -15.17
C VAL A 134 1.96 1.25 -15.75
N GLN A 135 1.96 2.39 -15.06
CA GLN A 135 2.70 3.60 -15.41
C GLN A 135 3.66 3.98 -14.29
N PHE A 136 4.90 4.32 -14.62
CA PHE A 136 5.80 4.91 -13.63
C PHE A 136 5.23 6.21 -13.06
N MET A 137 5.44 6.42 -11.77
CA MET A 137 5.26 7.73 -11.17
C MET A 137 6.53 8.54 -11.39
N GLU A 138 6.40 9.63 -12.15
CA GLU A 138 7.50 10.47 -12.58
C GLU A 138 7.49 11.81 -11.84
N PRO A 139 8.63 12.21 -11.28
CA PRO A 139 8.80 13.54 -10.72
C PRO A 139 8.95 14.58 -11.83
N PRO A 140 8.60 15.84 -11.57
CA PRO A 140 8.85 16.93 -12.52
C PRO A 140 10.35 17.10 -12.77
N ALA A 141 10.71 17.67 -13.93
CA ALA A 141 12.10 17.80 -14.38
C ALA A 141 12.99 18.54 -13.36
N ASP A 142 12.45 19.55 -12.69
CA ASP A 142 13.19 20.41 -11.76
C ASP A 142 13.38 19.80 -10.36
N ALA A 143 12.69 18.70 -10.04
CA ALA A 143 12.91 18.01 -8.77
C ALA A 143 14.33 17.42 -8.71
N LYS A 144 14.94 17.37 -7.53
CA LYS A 144 16.31 16.87 -7.39
C LYS A 144 16.33 15.38 -7.06
N VAL A 145 17.33 14.65 -7.54
CA VAL A 145 17.55 13.26 -7.09
C VAL A 145 17.82 13.27 -5.58
N GLY A 146 17.17 12.35 -4.87
CA GLY A 146 17.16 12.27 -3.41
C GLY A 146 16.18 13.19 -2.71
N GLU A 147 15.51 14.08 -3.45
CA GLU A 147 14.50 14.96 -2.88
C GLU A 147 13.32 14.16 -2.31
N ARG A 148 12.91 14.52 -1.09
CA ARG A 148 11.75 13.92 -0.46
C ARG A 148 10.46 14.44 -1.06
N VAL A 149 9.58 13.53 -1.44
CA VAL A 149 8.20 13.82 -1.85
C VAL A 149 7.36 14.01 -0.58
N THR A 150 6.71 15.17 -0.48
CA THR A 150 5.78 15.50 0.60
C THR A 150 4.34 15.51 0.09
N PHE A 151 3.35 15.64 0.97
CA PHE A 151 1.94 15.72 0.60
C PHE A 151 1.32 16.92 1.31
N ALA A 152 0.60 17.75 0.55
CA ALA A 152 0.06 19.02 1.06
C ALA A 152 -0.78 18.82 2.34
N GLY A 153 -0.47 19.59 3.39
CA GLY A 153 -1.16 19.51 4.69
C GLY A 153 -0.74 18.34 5.59
N PHE A 154 0.25 17.53 5.19
CA PHE A 154 0.79 16.43 5.97
C PHE A 154 2.28 16.62 6.23
N ASP A 155 2.59 17.41 7.24
CA ASP A 155 3.95 17.60 7.72
C ASP A 155 4.43 16.41 8.58
N GLY A 156 5.74 16.31 8.78
CA GLY A 156 6.37 15.30 9.63
C GLY A 156 7.52 14.58 8.95
N ASN A 157 8.26 13.80 9.74
CA ASN A 157 9.42 13.04 9.28
C ASN A 157 9.05 11.58 9.02
N PRO A 158 9.76 10.89 8.10
CA PRO A 158 9.54 9.47 7.87
C PRO A 158 9.78 8.64 9.13
N GLU A 159 9.01 7.57 9.26
CA GLU A 159 9.20 6.62 10.35
C GLU A 159 10.38 5.67 10.04
N PRO A 160 11.11 5.19 11.06
CA PRO A 160 12.17 4.21 10.85
C PRO A 160 11.65 2.90 10.24
N GLU A 161 12.44 2.24 9.40
CA GLU A 161 12.07 0.99 8.70
C GLU A 161 11.50 -0.09 9.63
N ASN A 162 12.07 -0.21 10.83
CA ASN A 162 11.63 -1.16 11.84
C ASN A 162 10.19 -0.89 12.29
N LYS A 163 9.79 0.38 12.41
CA LYS A 163 8.45 0.77 12.82
C LYS A 163 7.47 0.65 11.66
N VAL A 164 7.88 1.04 10.44
CA VAL A 164 7.12 0.84 9.19
C VAL A 164 6.71 -0.63 9.05
N ALA A 165 7.66 -1.56 9.17
CA ALA A 165 7.38 -2.99 9.07
C ALA A 165 6.55 -3.53 10.24
N LYS A 166 6.91 -3.21 11.50
CA LYS A 166 6.21 -3.74 12.69
C LYS A 166 4.75 -3.31 12.77
N LYS A 167 4.44 -2.09 12.31
CA LYS A 167 3.09 -1.52 12.34
C LYS A 167 2.35 -1.63 11.02
N LYS A 168 2.97 -2.26 10.00
CA LYS A 168 2.42 -2.37 8.64
C LYS A 168 1.94 -1.02 8.09
N ILE A 169 2.79 0.00 8.27
CA ILE A 169 2.42 1.40 8.01
C ILE A 169 2.10 1.57 6.53
N PHE A 170 2.97 1.12 5.63
CA PHE A 170 2.72 1.24 4.20
C PHE A 170 1.45 0.51 3.79
N GLU A 171 1.23 -0.72 4.27
CA GLU A 171 0.04 -1.51 3.95
C GLU A 171 -1.26 -0.83 4.42
N GLY A 172 -1.23 -0.10 5.54
CA GLY A 172 -2.37 0.68 6.02
C GLY A 172 -2.60 1.98 5.24
N LEU A 173 -1.57 2.55 4.63
CA LEU A 173 -1.62 3.83 3.90
C LEU A 173 -1.82 3.65 2.40
N ALA A 174 -1.32 2.55 1.82
CA ALA A 174 -1.32 2.27 0.39
C ALA A 174 -2.72 2.36 -0.24
N PRO A 175 -3.82 1.85 0.34
CA PRO A 175 -5.16 1.95 -0.25
C PRO A 175 -5.65 3.39 -0.51
N PHE A 176 -5.02 4.39 0.11
CA PHE A 176 -5.32 5.80 -0.08
C PHE A 176 -4.30 6.53 -0.96
N LEU A 177 -3.20 5.88 -1.34
CA LEU A 177 -2.21 6.42 -2.27
C LEU A 177 -2.64 6.09 -3.70
N LYS A 178 -3.09 7.10 -4.43
CA LYS A 178 -3.72 6.94 -5.75
C LYS A 178 -3.31 8.06 -6.68
N THR A 179 -3.77 8.00 -7.92
CA THR A 179 -3.76 9.13 -8.83
C THR A 179 -5.14 9.82 -8.88
N ASN A 180 -5.16 11.14 -8.97
CA ASN A 180 -6.39 11.91 -9.22
C ASN A 180 -6.76 11.94 -10.71
N ASP A 181 -7.77 12.73 -11.09
CA ASP A 181 -8.25 12.85 -12.47
C ASP A 181 -7.20 13.38 -13.47
N GLU A 182 -6.18 14.08 -12.98
CA GLU A 182 -5.05 14.59 -13.77
C GLU A 182 -3.86 13.61 -13.80
N GLY A 183 -3.99 12.43 -13.20
CA GLY A 183 -2.89 11.47 -13.05
C GLY A 183 -1.84 11.88 -12.01
N ILE A 184 -2.13 12.88 -11.16
CA ILE A 184 -1.24 13.33 -10.09
C ILE A 184 -1.32 12.36 -8.90
N CYS A 185 -0.17 11.98 -8.34
CA CYS A 185 -0.10 11.21 -7.11
C CYS A 185 -0.70 12.00 -5.94
N VAL A 186 -1.69 11.40 -5.29
CA VAL A 186 -2.37 11.93 -4.12
C VAL A 186 -2.41 10.88 -3.02
N TRP A 187 -2.40 11.32 -1.77
CA TRP A 187 -2.80 10.49 -0.64
C TRP A 187 -4.11 11.02 -0.07
N LYS A 188 -5.20 10.27 -0.24
CA LYS A 188 -6.56 10.82 -0.15
C LYS A 188 -6.68 12.00 -1.14
N GLU A 189 -6.96 13.20 -0.65
CA GLU A 189 -7.05 14.42 -1.47
C GLU A 189 -5.74 15.24 -1.45
N ALA A 190 -4.75 14.86 -0.65
CA ALA A 190 -3.52 15.63 -0.55
C ALA A 190 -2.58 15.35 -1.73
N VAL A 191 -2.25 16.42 -2.45
CA VAL A 191 -1.36 16.38 -3.62
C VAL A 191 0.08 16.19 -3.20
N SER A 192 0.77 15.26 -3.87
CA SER A 192 2.21 15.09 -3.76
C SER A 192 2.96 16.35 -4.20
N GLN A 193 4.07 16.67 -3.54
CA GLN A 193 4.86 17.86 -3.85
C GLN A 193 6.37 17.56 -3.82
N THR A 194 7.06 18.27 -4.70
CA THR A 194 8.51 18.47 -4.76
C THR A 194 8.77 19.94 -5.11
N SER A 195 10.02 20.36 -5.12
CA SER A 195 10.50 21.67 -5.53
C SER A 195 10.10 22.02 -6.96
N GLY A 196 9.95 21.02 -7.84
CA GLY A 196 9.50 21.18 -9.23
C GLY A 196 7.99 21.00 -9.44
N GLY A 197 7.21 20.72 -8.40
CA GLY A 197 5.77 20.44 -8.48
C GLY A 197 5.38 18.99 -8.17
N PRO A 198 4.17 18.54 -8.59
CA PRO A 198 3.62 17.26 -8.18
C PRO A 198 4.16 16.07 -8.98
N ILE A 199 4.11 14.88 -8.39
CA ILE A 199 4.45 13.62 -9.06
C ILE A 199 3.27 13.19 -9.94
N LYS A 200 3.54 12.76 -11.19
CA LYS A 200 2.50 12.36 -12.15
C LYS A 200 2.78 10.98 -12.73
N ALA A 201 1.74 10.23 -13.09
CA ALA A 201 1.89 9.02 -13.89
C ALA A 201 2.35 9.40 -15.32
N ALA A 202 3.40 8.74 -15.85
CA ALA A 202 4.08 9.10 -17.10
C ALA A 202 3.16 9.33 -18.32
N LYS A 203 2.07 8.57 -18.44
CA LYS A 203 1.09 8.69 -19.54
C LYS A 203 -0.29 9.17 -19.08
N GLY A 204 -0.40 9.66 -17.85
CA GLY A 204 -1.68 9.93 -17.20
C GLY A 204 -2.43 8.62 -16.91
N MET A 205 -2.86 8.44 -15.67
CA MET A 205 -3.63 7.24 -15.31
C MET A 205 -4.61 7.60 -14.20
N PRO A 206 -5.79 8.14 -14.51
CA PRO A 206 -6.75 8.61 -13.51
C PRO A 206 -7.26 7.48 -12.58
N GLY A 207 -7.40 7.78 -11.28
CA GLY A 207 -8.03 6.88 -10.31
C GLY A 207 -7.28 5.56 -10.05
N ALA A 208 -6.04 5.46 -10.50
CA ALA A 208 -5.22 4.26 -10.36
C ALA A 208 -4.63 4.14 -8.96
N GLN A 209 -4.37 2.90 -8.56
CA GLN A 209 -3.68 2.58 -7.32
C GLN A 209 -2.19 2.85 -7.49
N VAL A 210 -1.57 3.57 -6.55
CA VAL A 210 -0.11 3.74 -6.54
C VAL A 210 0.50 2.73 -5.58
N SER A 211 1.44 1.94 -6.07
CA SER A 211 2.13 0.88 -5.33
C SER A 211 3.53 0.66 -5.83
#